data_AF-A0A6A6LGD3-F1
#
_entry.id   AF-A0A6A6LGD3-F1
#
_cell.length_a   1.000
_cell.length_b   1.000
_cell.length_c   1.000
_cell.angle_alpha   90.00
_cell.angle_beta   90.00
_cell.angle_gamma   90.00
#
_symmetry.space_group_name_H-M   'P 1'
#
loop_
_entity.id
_entity.type
_entity.pdbx_description
1 polymer ?
#
loop_
_entity_poly.entity_id
_entity_poly.type
_entity_poly.pdbx_seq_one_letter_code
_entity_poly.pdbx_strand_id
1 'polypeptide(L)'
;MASSKKPQRSLEEIEDIILRKIMLVSLTDSIVADSRIVYLEMTAAEILSEGKDLKVNRDLVERVLIDRLSGQFPGAEPPFQYLLGCYRRATEEEKKIANMKDKNIKLELESSIKQAKKLFVSYCRIHLGNPDMFPFNSDPKKSNVSPLLPLIFADVDEFNSGGTQPPPPRFLEDLFLEGDFDSLDPILKGLYEDLRGNVIKVSVLGNFQQPLRALKFLLTFPVGVKSLVNHPWWIPKGAYLNGRVIEMTSILGPFFHVSALPDHTIFKSEPDVGQQCFSEVSTRRQADLLSSFTTIKTLMNNLYDDLEKVLFTLLKSSDTRENVLQYLAEVINRNPSRAHIQVDPISCASSGMFVNLSAVMLKLCEPFLDLNLTKRDKIDPKYVFYGNRLDLRGLTALHASSEEVAEWINKDNHGKAVVPSHSSDGENRLLQSHEASSSGSGADNPTSSSGKKAKYTFICECFFMTARVLNLGL
;
A
#
# COMPACT_ATOMS: atom_id res chain seq x y z
N MET A 1 -20.03 40.89 -53.43
CA MET A 1 -20.12 39.78 -52.47
C MET A 1 -19.29 40.14 -51.25
N ALA A 2 -19.95 40.58 -50.18
CA ALA A 2 -19.28 40.90 -48.92
C ALA A 2 -18.92 39.59 -48.21
N SER A 3 -17.62 39.36 -48.01
CA SER A 3 -17.12 38.30 -47.13
C SER A 3 -17.48 38.67 -45.70
N SER A 4 -18.50 38.04 -45.14
CA SER A 4 -18.85 38.16 -43.72
C SER A 4 -17.72 37.56 -42.89
N LYS A 5 -16.82 38.42 -42.41
CA LYS A 5 -15.87 38.05 -41.35
C LYS A 5 -16.71 37.57 -40.16
N LYS A 6 -16.59 36.28 -39.79
CA LYS A 6 -17.19 35.77 -38.55
C LYS A 6 -16.80 36.71 -37.40
N PRO A 7 -17.73 37.12 -36.53
CA PRO A 7 -17.41 37.99 -35.40
C PRO A 7 -16.31 37.32 -34.57
N GLN A 8 -15.25 38.10 -34.30
CA GLN A 8 -14.14 37.65 -33.48
C GLN A 8 -14.63 37.64 -32.04
N ARG A 9 -14.84 36.44 -31.48
CA ARG A 9 -15.35 36.24 -30.12
C ARG A 9 -14.39 36.89 -29.10
N SER A 10 -14.94 37.48 -28.05
CA SER A 10 -14.14 38.03 -26.95
C SER A 10 -13.46 36.92 -26.14
N LEU A 11 -12.43 37.26 -25.35
CA LEU A 11 -11.76 36.29 -24.47
C LEU A 11 -12.75 35.65 -23.49
N GLU A 12 -13.61 36.47 -22.89
CA GLU A 12 -14.65 36.04 -21.93
C GLU A 12 -15.65 35.07 -22.57
N GLU A 13 -16.05 35.31 -23.83
CA GLU A 13 -16.93 34.40 -24.57
C GLU A 13 -16.24 33.07 -24.88
N ILE A 14 -14.94 33.09 -25.19
CA ILE A 14 -14.18 31.87 -25.47
C ILE A 14 -13.99 31.07 -24.18
N GLU A 15 -13.63 31.73 -23.08
CA GLU A 15 -13.48 31.12 -21.76
C GLU A 15 -14.78 30.44 -21.32
N ASP A 16 -15.91 31.15 -21.40
CA ASP A 16 -17.23 30.65 -21.06
C ASP A 16 -17.61 29.41 -21.89
N ILE A 17 -17.42 29.43 -23.21
CA ILE A 17 -17.71 28.29 -24.07
C ILE A 17 -16.85 27.07 -23.70
N ILE A 18 -15.57 27.28 -23.39
CA ILE A 18 -14.65 26.20 -23.02
C ILE A 18 -15.03 25.61 -21.66
N LEU A 19 -15.26 26.44 -20.65
CA LEU A 19 -15.59 26.00 -19.29
C LEU A 19 -16.94 25.28 -19.24
N ARG A 20 -17.97 25.80 -19.92
CA ARG A 20 -19.27 25.11 -20.05
C ARG A 20 -19.15 23.75 -20.73
N LYS A 21 -18.32 23.64 -21.76
CA LYS A 21 -18.05 22.38 -22.46
C LYS A 21 -17.28 21.38 -21.59
N ILE A 22 -16.31 21.85 -20.81
CA ILE A 22 -15.54 21.02 -19.88
C ILE A 22 -16.46 20.46 -18.78
N MET A 23 -17.34 21.28 -18.22
CA MET A 23 -18.22 20.88 -17.12
C MET A 23 -19.55 20.27 -17.58
N LEU A 24 -19.89 20.33 -18.87
CA LEU A 24 -21.20 19.91 -19.41
C LEU A 24 -22.36 20.60 -18.67
N VAL A 25 -22.31 21.94 -18.62
CA VAL A 25 -23.33 22.77 -17.95
C VAL A 25 -23.83 23.88 -18.86
N SER A 26 -25.04 24.36 -18.58
CA SER A 26 -25.64 25.54 -19.18
C SER A 26 -26.15 26.49 -18.10
N LEU A 27 -26.01 27.79 -18.32
CA LEU A 27 -26.60 28.85 -17.48
C LEU A 27 -27.88 29.44 -18.08
N THR A 28 -28.31 28.92 -19.23
CA THR A 28 -29.55 29.31 -19.90
C THR A 28 -30.43 28.09 -20.11
N ASP A 29 -31.71 28.22 -19.78
CA ASP A 29 -32.72 27.22 -20.07
C ASP A 29 -32.95 27.18 -21.59
N SER A 30 -32.31 26.22 -22.24
CA SER A 30 -32.38 26.02 -23.68
C SER A 30 -32.38 24.53 -23.97
N ILE A 31 -33.11 24.11 -25.00
CA ILE A 31 -33.16 22.70 -25.41
C ILE A 31 -31.77 22.33 -25.95
N VAL A 32 -30.99 21.64 -25.13
CA VAL A 32 -29.65 21.17 -25.50
C VAL A 32 -29.77 19.78 -26.13
N ALA A 33 -29.10 19.58 -27.27
CA ALA A 33 -29.13 18.30 -27.98
C ALA A 33 -28.40 17.15 -27.24
N ASP A 34 -27.45 17.51 -26.36
CA ASP A 34 -26.73 16.56 -25.52
C ASP A 34 -27.42 16.48 -24.15
N SER A 35 -28.05 15.34 -23.86
CA SER A 35 -28.77 15.09 -22.60
C SER A 35 -27.87 15.12 -21.36
N ARG A 36 -26.54 15.10 -21.53
CA ARG A 36 -25.59 15.21 -20.42
C ARG A 36 -25.36 16.65 -19.94
N ILE A 37 -25.74 17.64 -20.76
CA ILE A 37 -25.57 19.05 -20.42
C ILE A 37 -26.68 19.47 -19.46
N VAL A 38 -26.29 19.89 -18.27
CA VAL A 38 -27.22 20.24 -17.19
C VAL A 38 -27.41 21.74 -17.09
N TYR A 39 -28.68 22.19 -17.05
CA TYR A 39 -29.01 23.57 -16.72
C TYR A 39 -28.89 23.79 -15.21
N LEU A 40 -28.08 24.78 -14.82
CA LEU A 40 -27.82 25.15 -13.43
C LEU A 40 -28.63 26.40 -13.06
N GLU A 41 -29.89 26.17 -12.68
CA GLU A 41 -30.84 27.24 -12.35
C GLU A 41 -30.38 28.09 -11.17
N MET A 42 -29.90 27.46 -10.10
CA MET A 42 -29.45 28.18 -8.89
C MET A 42 -28.25 29.08 -9.20
N THR A 43 -27.22 28.52 -9.84
CA THR A 43 -26.04 29.31 -10.24
C THR A 43 -26.43 30.45 -11.18
N ALA A 44 -27.35 30.23 -12.13
CA ALA A 44 -27.82 31.29 -13.03
C ALA A 44 -28.55 32.41 -12.27
N ALA A 45 -29.43 32.06 -11.32
CA ALA A 45 -30.15 33.03 -10.50
C ALA A 45 -29.20 33.88 -9.64
N GLU A 46 -28.19 33.26 -9.04
CA GLU A 46 -27.16 33.97 -8.25
C GLU A 46 -26.36 34.96 -9.11
N ILE A 47 -25.89 34.55 -10.29
CA ILE A 47 -25.14 35.42 -11.21
C ILE A 47 -25.97 36.64 -11.62
N LEU A 48 -27.26 36.43 -11.94
CA LEU A 48 -28.18 37.53 -12.28
C LEU A 48 -28.43 38.46 -11.09
N SER A 49 -28.53 37.93 -9.88
CA SER A 49 -28.70 38.74 -8.66
C SER A 49 -27.50 39.65 -8.37
N GLU A 50 -26.29 39.23 -8.77
CA GLU A 50 -25.06 40.03 -8.70
C GLU A 50 -24.93 41.06 -9.84
N GLY A 51 -25.90 41.11 -10.77
CA GLY A 51 -25.87 42.01 -11.93
C GLY A 51 -24.84 41.66 -12.99
N LYS A 52 -24.40 40.39 -13.04
CA LYS A 52 -23.40 39.89 -13.98
C LYS A 52 -24.04 39.19 -15.17
N ASP A 53 -23.31 39.14 -16.29
CA ASP A 53 -23.69 38.34 -17.47
C ASP A 53 -23.67 36.84 -17.14
N LEU A 54 -24.59 36.08 -17.75
CA LEU A 54 -24.66 34.61 -17.67
C LEU A 54 -23.51 33.93 -18.45
N LYS A 55 -22.28 34.17 -18.01
CA LYS A 55 -21.04 33.61 -18.57
C LYS A 55 -20.24 32.94 -17.46
N VAL A 56 -19.77 31.73 -17.70
CA VAL A 56 -18.86 31.03 -16.81
C VAL A 56 -17.45 31.59 -17.00
N ASN A 57 -16.77 31.93 -15.90
CA ASN A 57 -15.37 32.31 -15.90
C ASN A 57 -14.61 31.50 -14.83
N ARG A 58 -13.29 31.67 -14.75
CA ARG A 58 -12.44 30.97 -13.77
C ARG A 58 -12.89 31.12 -12.31
N ASP A 59 -13.48 32.25 -11.93
CA ASP A 59 -13.89 32.54 -10.55
C ASP A 59 -15.21 31.83 -10.18
N LEU A 60 -16.02 31.48 -11.17
CA LEU A 60 -17.30 30.82 -11.00
C LEU A 60 -17.22 29.29 -11.05
N VAL A 61 -16.07 28.72 -11.40
CA VAL A 61 -15.90 27.25 -11.58
C VAL A 61 -16.29 26.48 -10.32
N GLU A 62 -15.86 26.93 -9.14
CA GLU A 62 -16.20 26.25 -7.89
C GLU A 62 -17.70 26.29 -7.60
N ARG A 63 -18.34 27.44 -7.77
CA ARG A 63 -19.79 27.60 -7.59
C ARG A 63 -20.57 26.68 -8.53
N VAL A 64 -20.17 26.64 -9.80
CA VAL A 64 -20.74 25.75 -10.82
C VAL A 64 -20.60 24.28 -10.43
N LEU A 65 -19.42 23.88 -9.91
CA LEU A 65 -19.19 22.50 -9.46
C LEU A 65 -20.08 22.13 -8.27
N ILE A 66 -20.21 23.02 -7.28
CA ILE A 66 -21.05 22.77 -6.10
C ILE A 66 -22.50 22.55 -6.51
N ASP A 67 -23.07 23.44 -7.34
CA ASP A 67 -24.44 23.29 -7.84
C ASP A 67 -24.61 21.99 -8.63
N ARG A 68 -23.66 21.70 -9.54
CA ARG A 68 -23.71 20.49 -10.37
C ARG A 68 -23.59 19.18 -9.58
N LEU A 69 -22.80 19.17 -8.50
CA LEU A 69 -22.60 17.98 -7.66
C LEU A 69 -23.68 17.83 -6.59
N SER A 70 -24.29 18.93 -6.15
CA SER A 70 -25.33 18.92 -5.10
C SER A 70 -26.74 18.77 -5.68
N GLY A 71 -26.95 19.13 -6.95
CA GLY A 71 -28.24 19.01 -7.62
C GLY A 71 -28.53 17.58 -8.08
N GLN A 72 -29.82 17.23 -8.10
CA GLN A 72 -30.30 15.97 -8.65
C GLN A 72 -30.76 16.18 -10.09
N PHE A 73 -30.03 15.62 -11.04
CA PHE A 73 -30.31 15.79 -12.47
C PHE A 73 -30.59 14.44 -13.15
N PRO A 74 -31.60 14.34 -14.02
CA PRO A 74 -31.87 13.13 -14.77
C PRO A 74 -30.65 12.71 -15.61
N GLY A 75 -30.22 11.46 -15.48
CA GLY A 75 -29.07 10.94 -16.21
C GLY A 75 -27.70 11.47 -15.74
N ALA A 76 -27.62 12.09 -14.55
CA ALA A 76 -26.35 12.49 -13.97
C ALA A 76 -25.44 11.27 -13.73
N GLU A 77 -24.18 11.41 -14.11
CA GLU A 77 -23.12 10.46 -13.78
C GLU A 77 -22.79 10.53 -12.27
N PRO A 78 -22.28 9.43 -11.67
CA PRO A 78 -21.76 9.46 -10.31
C PRO A 78 -20.70 10.57 -10.12
N PRO A 79 -20.63 11.24 -8.95
CA PRO A 79 -19.77 12.41 -8.75
C PRO A 79 -18.31 12.20 -9.17
N PHE A 80 -17.70 11.08 -8.77
CA PHE A 80 -16.33 10.75 -9.19
C PHE A 80 -16.16 10.63 -10.71
N GLN A 81 -17.08 9.95 -11.39
CA GLN A 81 -17.03 9.76 -12.84
C GLN A 81 -17.22 11.08 -13.59
N TYR A 82 -18.13 11.92 -13.10
CA TYR A 82 -18.34 13.26 -13.64
C TYR A 82 -17.08 14.12 -13.52
N LEU A 83 -16.43 14.15 -12.34
CA LEU A 83 -15.20 14.93 -12.11
C LEU A 83 -14.02 14.42 -12.95
N LEU A 84 -13.85 13.10 -13.05
CA LEU A 84 -12.87 12.48 -13.94
C LEU A 84 -13.15 12.86 -15.41
N GLY A 85 -14.41 12.86 -15.82
CA GLY A 85 -14.85 13.32 -17.13
C GLY A 85 -14.53 14.79 -17.38
N CYS A 86 -14.72 15.67 -16.39
CA CYS A 86 -14.35 17.07 -16.47
C CYS A 86 -12.84 17.23 -16.68
N TYR A 87 -12.02 16.52 -15.90
CA TYR A 87 -10.56 16.55 -16.06
C TYR A 87 -10.11 16.02 -17.44
N ARG A 88 -10.75 14.95 -17.94
CA ARG A 88 -10.48 14.42 -19.29
C ARG A 88 -10.77 15.46 -20.37
N ARG A 89 -11.97 16.06 -20.35
CA ARG A 89 -12.37 17.10 -21.30
C ARG A 89 -11.48 18.33 -21.19
N ALA A 90 -11.08 18.74 -19.98
CA ALA A 90 -10.13 19.83 -19.78
C ALA A 90 -8.78 19.55 -20.47
N THR A 91 -8.27 18.32 -20.36
CA THR A 91 -7.03 17.89 -21.03
C THR A 91 -7.16 17.88 -22.55
N GLU A 92 -8.33 17.55 -23.08
CA GLU A 92 -8.60 17.62 -24.52
C GLU A 92 -8.69 19.06 -25.03
N GLU A 93 -9.32 19.96 -24.28
CA GLU A 93 -9.38 21.39 -24.63
C GLU A 93 -8.01 22.04 -24.51
N GLU A 94 -7.20 21.68 -23.52
CA GLU A 94 -5.79 22.11 -23.38
C GLU A 94 -4.98 21.80 -24.65
N LYS A 95 -5.12 20.60 -25.23
CA LYS A 95 -4.50 20.23 -26.51
C LYS A 95 -5.01 21.06 -27.69
N LYS A 96 -6.28 21.46 -27.68
CA LYS A 96 -6.88 22.27 -28.76
C LYS A 96 -6.39 23.71 -28.70
N ILE A 97 -6.34 24.31 -27.51
CA ILE A 97 -5.86 25.69 -27.32
C ILE A 97 -4.35 25.81 -27.54
N ALA A 98 -3.59 24.72 -27.40
CA ALA A 98 -2.15 24.72 -27.70
C ALA A 98 -1.82 25.22 -29.11
N ASN A 99 -2.75 25.02 -30.07
CA ASN A 99 -2.64 25.43 -31.47
C ASN A 99 -3.16 26.87 -31.75
N MET A 100 -3.59 27.61 -30.73
CA MET A 100 -4.04 29.00 -30.92
C MET A 100 -2.88 29.92 -31.30
N LYS A 101 -3.15 30.82 -32.26
CA LYS A 101 -2.17 31.79 -32.77
C LYS A 101 -1.90 32.94 -31.81
N ASP A 102 -2.93 33.37 -31.07
CA ASP A 102 -2.80 34.45 -30.10
C ASP A 102 -2.23 33.92 -28.78
N LYS A 103 -1.02 34.39 -28.44
CA LYS A 103 -0.27 33.92 -27.27
C LYS A 103 -0.89 34.40 -25.95
N ASN A 104 -1.48 35.60 -25.92
CA ASN A 104 -2.04 36.14 -24.67
C ASN A 104 -3.35 35.44 -24.33
N ILE A 105 -4.24 35.29 -25.32
CA ILE A 105 -5.48 34.53 -25.16
C ILE A 105 -5.18 33.09 -24.75
N LYS A 106 -4.18 32.46 -25.39
CA LYS A 106 -3.73 31.11 -25.04
C LYS A 106 -3.32 30.99 -23.57
N LEU A 107 -2.46 31.88 -23.08
CA LEU A 107 -1.96 31.82 -21.69
C LEU A 107 -3.09 32.00 -20.67
N GLU A 108 -4.04 32.91 -20.93
CA GLU A 108 -5.19 33.10 -20.04
C GLU A 108 -6.10 31.86 -20.01
N LEU A 109 -6.38 31.25 -21.16
CA LEU A 109 -7.19 30.02 -21.22
C LEU A 109 -6.48 28.82 -20.58
N GLU A 110 -5.15 28.68 -20.79
CA GLU A 110 -4.34 27.67 -20.10
C GLU A 110 -4.40 27.84 -18.58
N SER A 111 -4.35 29.09 -18.09
CA SER A 111 -4.50 29.41 -16.66
C SER A 111 -5.88 29.00 -16.14
N SER A 112 -6.97 29.38 -16.83
CA SER A 112 -8.34 29.03 -16.43
C SER A 112 -8.56 27.52 -16.41
N ILE A 113 -8.10 26.79 -17.43
CA ILE A 113 -8.20 25.33 -17.49
C ILE A 113 -7.39 24.68 -16.36
N LYS A 114 -6.18 25.18 -16.10
CA LYS A 114 -5.33 24.66 -15.02
C LYS A 114 -5.98 24.85 -13.64
N GLN A 115 -6.59 26.02 -13.39
CA GLN A 115 -7.34 26.28 -12.16
C GLN A 115 -8.55 25.33 -12.04
N ALA A 116 -9.30 25.13 -13.12
CA ALA A 116 -10.42 24.21 -13.14
C ALA A 116 -9.98 22.75 -12.86
N LYS A 117 -8.89 22.27 -13.48
CA LYS A 117 -8.32 20.94 -13.22
C LYS A 117 -7.97 20.74 -11.75
N LYS A 118 -7.37 21.74 -11.09
CA LYS A 118 -7.08 21.70 -9.66
C LYS A 118 -8.34 21.58 -8.81
N LEU A 119 -9.40 22.31 -9.14
CA LEU A 119 -10.69 22.18 -8.47
C LEU A 119 -11.29 20.79 -8.69
N PHE A 120 -11.26 20.24 -9.90
CA PHE A 120 -11.78 18.89 -10.16
C PHE A 120 -11.06 17.83 -9.32
N VAL A 121 -9.73 17.90 -9.24
CA VAL A 121 -8.92 17.00 -8.41
C VAL A 121 -9.22 17.19 -6.92
N SER A 122 -9.36 18.43 -6.45
CA SER A 122 -9.72 18.73 -5.06
C SER A 122 -11.07 18.11 -4.69
N TYR A 123 -12.09 18.32 -5.53
CA TYR A 123 -13.42 17.74 -5.33
C TYR A 123 -13.43 16.21 -5.47
N CYS A 124 -12.55 15.63 -6.29
CA CYS A 124 -12.32 14.17 -6.31
C CYS A 124 -11.84 13.68 -4.94
N ARG A 125 -10.82 14.33 -4.33
CA ARG A 125 -10.32 13.94 -2.99
C ARG A 125 -11.41 14.06 -1.94
N ILE A 126 -12.15 15.17 -1.95
CA ILE A 126 -13.24 15.43 -1.02
C ILE A 126 -14.31 14.32 -1.10
N HIS A 127 -14.75 13.98 -2.32
CA HIS A 127 -15.76 12.94 -2.53
C HIS A 127 -15.23 11.53 -2.22
N LEU A 128 -13.98 11.22 -2.57
CA LEU A 128 -13.38 9.91 -2.27
C LEU A 128 -13.13 9.72 -0.78
N GLY A 129 -12.75 10.77 -0.06
CA GLY A 129 -12.62 10.76 1.39
C GLY A 129 -13.97 10.73 2.12
N ASN A 130 -15.02 11.30 1.50
CA ASN A 130 -16.38 11.35 2.05
C ASN A 130 -17.42 11.01 0.96
N PRO A 131 -17.66 9.72 0.67
CA PRO A 131 -18.54 9.29 -0.42
C PRO A 131 -19.97 9.80 -0.33
N ASP A 132 -20.46 10.05 0.90
CA ASP A 132 -21.82 10.53 1.17
C ASP A 132 -21.99 12.05 1.09
N MET A 133 -20.92 12.80 0.78
CA MET A 133 -20.95 14.26 0.76
C MET A 133 -21.85 14.85 -0.33
N PHE A 134 -21.90 14.21 -1.48
CA PHE A 134 -22.73 14.65 -2.61
C PHE A 134 -23.93 13.72 -2.78
N PRO A 135 -25.16 14.26 -2.86
CA PRO A 135 -26.36 13.45 -2.99
C PRO A 135 -26.36 12.75 -4.35
N PHE A 136 -26.27 11.43 -4.33
CA PHE A 136 -26.42 10.61 -5.53
C PHE A 136 -27.32 9.42 -5.21
N ASN A 137 -28.37 9.21 -6.01
CA ASN A 137 -29.24 8.04 -5.91
C ASN A 137 -28.49 6.81 -6.41
N SER A 138 -27.52 6.33 -5.63
CA SER A 138 -26.89 5.03 -5.86
C SER A 138 -27.81 3.92 -5.34
N ASP A 139 -27.96 2.85 -6.11
CA ASP A 139 -28.52 1.59 -5.64
C ASP A 139 -27.90 1.18 -4.27
N PRO A 140 -28.67 0.58 -3.35
CA PRO A 140 -28.20 0.19 -2.01
C PRO A 140 -27.07 -0.86 -2.01
N LYS A 141 -26.65 -1.36 -3.17
CA LYS A 141 -25.47 -2.22 -3.34
C LYS A 141 -24.21 -1.37 -3.62
N LYS A 142 -23.87 -0.46 -2.70
CA LYS A 142 -22.57 0.24 -2.77
C LYS A 142 -21.47 -0.81 -2.76
N SER A 143 -20.70 -0.87 -3.86
CA SER A 143 -19.43 -1.59 -3.85
C SER A 143 -18.54 -0.90 -2.83
N ASN A 144 -18.03 -1.66 -1.86
CA ASN A 144 -17.05 -1.13 -0.90
C ASN A 144 -15.69 -0.82 -1.55
N VAL A 145 -15.51 -1.21 -2.81
CA VAL A 145 -14.26 -0.99 -3.56
C VAL A 145 -14.21 0.41 -4.14
N SER A 146 -13.08 1.08 -3.92
CA SER A 146 -12.80 2.43 -4.43
C SER A 146 -12.86 2.49 -5.95
N PRO A 147 -13.52 3.51 -6.54
CA PRO A 147 -13.55 3.70 -7.99
C PRO A 147 -12.17 4.10 -8.57
N LEU A 148 -11.19 4.43 -7.72
CA LEU A 148 -9.81 4.67 -8.13
C LEU A 148 -9.04 3.40 -8.47
N LEU A 149 -9.36 2.26 -7.83
CA LEU A 149 -8.56 1.05 -8.01
C LEU A 149 -8.57 0.55 -9.46
N PRO A 150 -9.72 0.48 -10.18
CA PRO A 150 -9.73 0.12 -11.60
C PRO A 150 -8.92 1.10 -12.48
N LEU A 151 -8.89 2.39 -12.14
CA LEU A 151 -8.10 3.38 -12.88
C LEU A 151 -6.61 3.17 -12.69
N ILE A 152 -6.18 2.89 -11.45
CA ILE A 152 -4.77 2.56 -11.15
C ILE A 152 -4.38 1.27 -11.88
N PHE A 153 -5.26 0.26 -11.90
CA PHE A 153 -5.04 -0.98 -12.64
C PHE A 153 -4.89 -0.77 -14.15
N ALA A 154 -5.70 0.10 -14.75
CA ALA A 154 -5.58 0.46 -16.16
C ALA A 154 -4.30 1.27 -16.46
N ASP A 155 -3.81 2.06 -15.50
CA ASP A 155 -2.57 2.84 -15.62
C ASP A 155 -1.30 1.95 -15.54
N VAL A 156 -1.28 0.99 -14.60
CA VAL A 156 -0.11 0.12 -14.39
C VAL A 156 -0.09 -1.12 -15.30
N ASP A 157 -1.20 -1.42 -15.98
CA ASP A 157 -1.33 -2.56 -16.89
C ASP A 157 -2.33 -2.28 -18.03
N GLU A 158 -1.88 -1.55 -19.05
CA GLU A 158 -2.70 -1.17 -20.21
C GLU A 158 -3.35 -2.38 -20.92
N PHE A 159 -2.69 -3.54 -20.90
CA PHE A 159 -3.15 -4.73 -21.62
C PHE A 159 -4.27 -5.48 -20.91
N ASN A 160 -4.38 -5.36 -19.57
CA ASN A 160 -5.38 -6.04 -18.74
C ASN A 160 -6.33 -5.05 -18.03
N SER A 161 -6.70 -3.98 -18.73
CA SER A 161 -7.52 -2.88 -18.18
C SER A 161 -8.97 -3.26 -17.82
N GLY A 162 -9.41 -4.50 -18.07
CA GLY A 162 -10.76 -4.96 -17.74
C GLY A 162 -11.89 -4.14 -18.40
N GLY A 163 -11.61 -3.45 -19.51
CA GLY A 163 -12.53 -2.52 -20.17
C GLY A 163 -12.60 -1.12 -19.55
N THR A 164 -11.84 -0.84 -18.49
CA THR A 164 -11.73 0.51 -17.90
C THR A 164 -10.85 1.38 -18.79
N GLN A 165 -11.33 2.57 -19.14
CA GLN A 165 -10.51 3.54 -19.88
C GLN A 165 -9.36 4.04 -18.98
N PRO A 166 -8.12 4.14 -19.50
CA PRO A 166 -7.01 4.67 -18.72
C PRO A 166 -7.30 6.08 -18.19
N PRO A 167 -6.69 6.45 -17.05
CA PRO A 167 -6.84 7.79 -16.50
C PRO A 167 -6.31 8.83 -17.49
N PRO A 168 -6.88 10.05 -17.52
CA PRO A 168 -6.31 11.14 -18.28
C PRO A 168 -4.85 11.42 -17.85
N PRO A 169 -3.96 11.84 -18.77
CA PRO A 169 -2.57 12.12 -18.42
C PRO A 169 -2.44 13.04 -17.21
N ARG A 170 -1.52 12.70 -16.31
CA ARG A 170 -1.24 13.41 -15.05
C ARG A 170 -2.35 13.37 -13.99
N PHE A 171 -3.50 12.75 -14.25
CA PHE A 171 -4.61 12.79 -13.30
C PHE A 171 -4.24 12.17 -11.95
N LEU A 172 -3.63 10.98 -11.95
CA LEU A 172 -3.26 10.29 -10.71
C LEU A 172 -2.12 11.03 -10.00
N GLU A 173 -1.15 11.56 -10.74
CA GLU A 173 -0.06 12.35 -10.17
C GLU A 173 -0.58 13.63 -9.53
N ASP A 174 -1.43 14.38 -10.23
CA ASP A 174 -2.03 15.60 -9.70
C ASP A 174 -2.94 15.24 -8.49
N LEU A 175 -3.61 14.08 -8.49
CA LEU A 175 -4.40 13.58 -7.36
C LEU A 175 -3.56 13.29 -6.11
N PHE A 176 -2.43 12.58 -6.24
CA PHE A 176 -1.65 12.14 -5.08
C PHE A 176 -0.50 13.09 -4.68
N LEU A 177 0.03 13.91 -5.59
CA LEU A 177 1.15 14.84 -5.28
C LEU A 177 0.68 16.16 -4.69
N GLU A 178 -0.43 16.72 -5.15
CA GLU A 178 -0.91 18.03 -4.69
C GLU A 178 -1.86 17.94 -3.47
N GLY A 179 -2.04 16.76 -2.88
CA GLY A 179 -2.94 16.55 -1.74
C GLY A 179 -2.22 16.63 -0.40
N ASP A 180 -2.91 17.13 0.62
CA ASP A 180 -2.45 17.04 1.99
C ASP A 180 -2.63 15.60 2.52
N PHE A 181 -1.89 15.26 3.57
CA PHE A 181 -1.90 13.90 4.11
C PHE A 181 -3.27 13.54 4.71
N ASP A 182 -3.95 14.47 5.37
CA ASP A 182 -5.19 14.18 6.11
C ASP A 182 -6.35 13.88 5.15
N SER A 183 -6.40 14.55 3.98
CA SER A 183 -7.37 14.22 2.94
C SER A 183 -7.06 12.93 2.19
N LEU A 184 -5.78 12.60 1.97
CA LEU A 184 -5.36 11.42 1.20
C LEU A 184 -5.30 10.13 2.03
N ASP A 185 -5.01 10.21 3.33
CA ASP A 185 -4.87 9.05 4.20
C ASP A 185 -6.10 8.11 4.20
N PRO A 186 -7.35 8.57 4.36
CA PRO A 186 -8.52 7.67 4.29
C PRO A 186 -8.67 7.01 2.90
N ILE A 187 -8.37 7.74 1.83
CA ILE A 187 -8.44 7.22 0.45
C ILE A 187 -7.40 6.12 0.24
N LEU A 188 -6.16 6.38 0.66
CA LEU A 188 -5.04 5.43 0.55
C LEU A 188 -5.29 4.17 1.38
N LYS A 189 -5.82 4.32 2.60
CA LYS A 189 -6.22 3.19 3.45
C LYS A 189 -7.24 2.30 2.76
N GLY A 190 -8.31 2.88 2.22
CA GLY A 190 -9.29 2.12 1.42
C GLY A 190 -8.66 1.39 0.25
N LEU A 191 -7.77 2.06 -0.51
CA LEU A 191 -7.04 1.44 -1.62
C LEU A 191 -6.16 0.27 -1.18
N TYR A 192 -5.47 0.36 -0.04
CA TYR A 192 -4.66 -0.74 0.48
C TYR A 192 -5.51 -1.94 0.92
N GLU A 193 -6.67 -1.70 1.52
CA GLU A 193 -7.63 -2.76 1.86
C GLU A 193 -8.20 -3.43 0.61
N ASP A 194 -8.56 -2.65 -0.42
CA ASP A 194 -9.04 -3.19 -1.69
C ASP A 194 -7.95 -4.03 -2.38
N LEU A 195 -6.71 -3.53 -2.42
CA LEU A 195 -5.55 -4.25 -2.97
C LEU A 195 -5.31 -5.57 -2.24
N ARG A 196 -5.35 -5.54 -0.90
CA ARG A 196 -5.26 -6.73 -0.05
C ARG A 196 -6.36 -7.74 -0.40
N GLY A 197 -7.59 -7.27 -0.57
CA GLY A 197 -8.73 -8.11 -0.95
C GLY A 197 -8.56 -8.80 -2.30
N ASN A 198 -7.86 -8.16 -3.25
CA ASN A 198 -7.60 -8.73 -4.58
C ASN A 198 -6.58 -9.87 -4.57
N VAL A 199 -5.70 -9.97 -3.56
CA VAL A 199 -4.61 -10.97 -3.52
C VAL A 199 -4.80 -12.06 -2.47
N ILE A 200 -5.72 -11.90 -1.51
CA ILE A 200 -5.86 -12.79 -0.34
C ILE A 200 -6.10 -14.27 -0.65
N LYS A 201 -6.66 -14.59 -1.83
CA LYS A 201 -6.89 -15.97 -2.29
C LYS A 201 -6.20 -16.26 -3.62
N VAL A 202 -5.15 -15.52 -3.93
CA VAL A 202 -4.46 -15.62 -5.23
C VAL A 202 -3.21 -16.48 -5.09
N SER A 203 -3.13 -17.53 -5.91
CA SER A 203 -1.91 -18.34 -6.03
C SER A 203 -0.92 -17.67 -6.99
N VAL A 204 0.29 -18.23 -7.07
CA VAL A 204 1.30 -17.75 -8.04
C VAL A 204 0.81 -17.81 -9.50
N LEU A 205 -0.16 -18.65 -9.84
CA LEU A 205 -0.71 -18.72 -11.20
C LEU A 205 -1.82 -17.70 -11.46
N GLY A 206 -2.30 -17.02 -10.42
CA GLY A 206 -3.35 -16.00 -10.53
C GLY A 206 -2.78 -14.60 -10.75
N ASN A 207 -3.68 -13.61 -10.76
CA ASN A 207 -3.32 -12.21 -11.02
C ASN A 207 -2.81 -11.48 -9.77
N PHE A 208 -1.63 -11.87 -9.27
CA PHE A 208 -0.97 -11.15 -8.17
C PHE A 208 -0.18 -9.92 -8.67
N GLN A 209 0.23 -9.93 -9.95
CA GLN A 209 1.14 -8.94 -10.51
C GLN A 209 0.50 -7.55 -10.63
N GLN A 210 -0.75 -7.46 -11.10
CA GLN A 210 -1.43 -6.18 -11.27
C GLN A 210 -1.67 -5.47 -9.92
N PRO A 211 -2.19 -6.13 -8.86
CA PRO A 211 -2.24 -5.55 -7.52
C PRO A 211 -0.87 -5.13 -6.97
N LEU A 212 0.18 -5.93 -7.19
CA LEU A 212 1.52 -5.61 -6.71
C LEU A 212 2.14 -4.42 -7.46
N ARG A 213 1.88 -4.27 -8.77
CA ARG A 213 2.25 -3.07 -9.55
C ARG A 213 1.51 -1.83 -9.06
N ALA A 214 0.22 -1.94 -8.77
CA ALA A 214 -0.56 -0.85 -8.20
C ALA A 214 -0.06 -0.44 -6.81
N LEU A 215 0.28 -1.41 -5.94
CA LEU A 215 0.93 -1.14 -4.65
C LEU A 215 2.24 -0.36 -4.85
N LYS A 216 3.12 -0.82 -5.74
CA LYS A 216 4.38 -0.13 -6.06
C LYS A 216 4.14 1.30 -6.58
N PHE A 217 3.13 1.48 -7.44
CA PHE A 217 2.75 2.80 -7.95
C PHE A 217 2.35 3.75 -6.81
N LEU A 218 1.49 3.31 -5.89
CA LEU A 218 1.09 4.12 -4.72
C LEU A 218 2.30 4.47 -3.83
N LEU A 219 3.29 3.59 -3.74
CA LEU A 219 4.51 3.81 -2.97
C LEU A 219 5.54 4.73 -3.66
N THR A 220 5.28 5.16 -4.90
CA THR A 220 6.07 6.24 -5.52
C THR A 220 5.80 7.59 -4.85
N PHE A 221 4.64 7.74 -4.19
CA PHE A 221 4.23 8.95 -3.49
C PHE A 221 4.63 8.87 -1.99
N PRO A 222 5.28 9.91 -1.42
CA PRO A 222 5.64 9.93 0.00
C PRO A 222 4.45 9.74 0.95
N VAL A 223 3.29 10.32 0.60
CA VAL A 223 2.03 10.14 1.34
C VAL A 223 1.54 8.70 1.34
N GLY A 224 1.74 7.96 0.23
CA GLY A 224 1.43 6.54 0.14
C GLY A 224 2.30 5.71 1.08
N VAL A 225 3.62 5.93 1.04
CA VAL A 225 4.56 5.27 1.96
C VAL A 225 4.20 5.53 3.43
N LYS A 226 3.91 6.79 3.77
CA LYS A 226 3.52 7.19 5.14
C LYS A 226 2.18 6.58 5.55
N SER A 227 1.17 6.59 4.68
CA SER A 227 -0.15 6.03 4.98
C SER A 227 -0.09 4.51 5.19
N LEU A 228 0.65 3.79 4.33
CA LEU A 228 0.77 2.34 4.42
C LEU A 228 1.34 1.87 5.78
N VAL A 229 2.46 2.45 6.23
CA VAL A 229 3.09 2.01 7.48
C VAL A 229 2.33 2.45 8.73
N ASN A 230 1.43 3.43 8.62
CA ASN A 230 0.54 3.88 9.69
C ASN A 230 -0.87 3.28 9.58
N HIS A 231 -1.08 2.36 8.64
CA HIS A 231 -2.35 1.67 8.46
C HIS A 231 -2.74 0.89 9.73
N PRO A 232 -4.00 0.91 10.19
CA PRO A 232 -4.44 0.10 11.34
C PRO A 232 -4.14 -1.40 11.18
N TRP A 233 -4.30 -1.91 9.96
CA TRP A 233 -3.91 -3.26 9.53
C TRP A 233 -2.45 -3.40 9.05
N TRP A 234 -1.56 -2.44 9.32
CA TRP A 234 -0.12 -2.65 9.10
C TRP A 234 0.37 -3.83 9.94
N ILE A 235 0.07 -3.77 11.25
CA ILE A 235 0.19 -4.89 12.18
C ILE A 235 -1.17 -5.05 12.86
N PRO A 236 -1.91 -6.14 12.60
CA PRO A 236 -3.19 -6.40 13.24
C PRO A 236 -3.08 -6.41 14.77
N LYS A 237 -4.10 -5.89 15.46
CA LYS A 237 -4.13 -5.82 16.94
C LYS A 237 -5.22 -6.75 17.47
N GLY A 238 -4.98 -7.40 18.59
CA GLY A 238 -5.99 -8.22 19.28
C GLY A 238 -5.38 -9.27 20.21
N ALA A 239 -6.21 -9.82 21.11
CA ALA A 239 -5.80 -10.82 22.10
C ALA A 239 -5.36 -12.16 21.46
N TYR A 240 -5.85 -12.47 20.26
CA TYR A 240 -5.58 -13.72 19.54
C TYR A 240 -4.64 -13.53 18.35
N LEU A 241 -3.75 -12.53 18.41
CA LEU A 241 -2.77 -12.28 17.36
C LEU A 241 -1.78 -13.45 17.26
N ASN A 242 -1.78 -14.12 16.11
CA ASN A 242 -0.85 -15.19 15.77
C ASN A 242 -0.30 -15.00 14.35
N GLY A 243 0.63 -15.87 13.94
CA GLY A 243 1.28 -15.78 12.63
C GLY A 243 0.29 -15.80 11.47
N ARG A 244 -0.73 -16.68 11.54
CA ARG A 244 -1.76 -16.79 10.50
C ARG A 244 -2.61 -15.53 10.40
N VAL A 245 -3.00 -14.94 11.53
CA VAL A 245 -3.75 -13.67 11.55
C VAL A 245 -2.94 -12.57 10.88
N ILE A 246 -1.63 -12.46 11.16
CA ILE A 246 -0.78 -11.46 10.50
C ILE A 246 -0.74 -11.69 8.99
N GLU A 247 -0.51 -12.93 8.55
CA GLU A 247 -0.48 -13.28 7.13
C GLU A 247 -1.77 -12.92 6.40
N MET A 248 -2.93 -13.24 6.96
CA MET A 248 -4.21 -13.08 6.23
C MET A 248 -4.83 -11.69 6.40
N THR A 249 -4.50 -10.98 7.48
CA THR A 249 -5.17 -9.72 7.85
C THR A 249 -4.33 -8.47 7.74
N SER A 250 -3.00 -8.57 7.76
CA SER A 250 -2.17 -7.39 7.51
C SER A 250 -2.26 -6.95 6.04
N ILE A 251 -1.85 -5.72 5.75
CA ILE A 251 -1.83 -5.22 4.37
C ILE A 251 -0.81 -5.99 3.50
N LEU A 252 0.40 -6.24 4.01
CA LEU A 252 1.44 -6.93 3.24
C LEU A 252 1.36 -8.45 3.29
N GLY A 253 0.79 -9.03 4.34
CA GLY A 253 0.71 -10.48 4.54
C GLY A 253 0.16 -11.23 3.32
N PRO A 254 -0.99 -10.82 2.74
CA PRO A 254 -1.56 -11.48 1.56
C PRO A 254 -0.68 -11.43 0.32
N PHE A 255 0.18 -10.42 0.15
CA PHE A 255 1.16 -10.41 -0.94
C PHE A 255 2.29 -11.42 -0.70
N PHE A 256 2.71 -11.61 0.56
CA PHE A 256 3.66 -12.66 0.93
C PHE A 256 3.01 -14.05 0.94
N HIS A 257 1.68 -14.17 1.07
CA HIS A 257 0.97 -15.45 1.03
C HIS A 257 0.98 -16.10 -0.35
N VAL A 258 1.03 -15.31 -1.44
CA VAL A 258 1.02 -15.79 -2.83
C VAL A 258 2.13 -16.83 -3.04
N SER A 259 1.76 -18.08 -3.30
CA SER A 259 2.73 -19.17 -3.41
C SER A 259 2.30 -20.26 -4.39
N ALA A 260 3.26 -21.11 -4.74
CA ALA A 260 3.04 -22.39 -5.40
C ALA A 260 2.82 -23.54 -4.41
N LEU A 261 3.15 -23.32 -3.12
CA LEU A 261 3.06 -24.36 -2.10
C LEU A 261 1.62 -24.55 -1.63
N PRO A 262 1.17 -25.81 -1.41
CA PRO A 262 -0.15 -26.07 -0.87
C PRO A 262 -0.28 -25.53 0.55
N ASP A 263 -1.46 -25.04 0.90
CA ASP A 263 -1.83 -24.61 2.25
C ASP A 263 -3.06 -25.39 2.74
N HIS A 264 -3.41 -25.19 4.01
CA HIS A 264 -4.60 -25.74 4.64
C HIS A 264 -5.86 -25.33 3.89
N THR A 265 -6.87 -26.20 3.86
CA THR A 265 -8.09 -26.07 3.04
C THR A 265 -8.83 -24.74 3.21
N ILE A 266 -8.80 -24.17 4.42
CA ILE A 266 -9.43 -22.88 4.76
C ILE A 266 -8.72 -21.69 4.07
N PHE A 267 -7.42 -21.81 3.82
CA PHE A 267 -6.56 -20.78 3.22
C PHE A 267 -6.17 -21.11 1.78
N LYS A 268 -6.93 -22.01 1.12
CA LYS A 268 -6.64 -22.41 -0.24
C LYS A 268 -6.69 -21.20 -1.19
N SER A 269 -5.63 -21.05 -1.97
CA SER A 269 -5.50 -20.05 -3.02
C SER A 269 -5.91 -20.60 -4.38
N GLU A 270 -6.36 -19.71 -5.25
CA GLU A 270 -6.78 -19.99 -6.62
C GLU A 270 -5.94 -19.17 -7.62
N PRO A 271 -5.65 -19.72 -8.81
CA PRO A 271 -5.97 -21.08 -9.24
C PRO A 271 -5.16 -22.17 -8.51
N ASP A 272 -5.72 -23.37 -8.39
CA ASP A 272 -5.03 -24.53 -7.79
C ASP A 272 -3.79 -24.94 -8.60
N VAL A 273 -2.60 -24.64 -8.07
CA VAL A 273 -1.31 -24.91 -8.69
C VAL A 273 -1.05 -26.41 -8.84
N GLY A 274 -1.46 -27.21 -7.85
CA GLY A 274 -1.32 -28.66 -7.88
C GLY A 274 -2.09 -29.27 -9.04
N GLN A 275 -3.34 -28.86 -9.22
CA GLN A 275 -4.19 -29.35 -10.31
C GLN A 275 -3.73 -28.85 -11.68
N GLN A 276 -3.34 -27.59 -11.82
CA GLN A 276 -2.96 -27.02 -13.12
C GLN A 276 -1.58 -27.51 -13.58
N CYS A 277 -0.59 -27.55 -12.69
CA CYS A 277 0.79 -27.87 -13.04
C CYS A 277 1.14 -29.35 -12.84
N PHE A 278 0.42 -30.06 -11.96
CA PHE A 278 0.80 -31.40 -11.50
C PHE A 278 -0.37 -32.40 -11.44
N SER A 279 -1.45 -32.18 -12.18
CA SER A 279 -2.41 -33.26 -12.46
C SER A 279 -1.74 -34.37 -13.27
N GLU A 280 -2.09 -35.61 -12.94
CA GLU A 280 -1.69 -36.82 -13.67
C GLU A 280 -0.18 -36.98 -13.90
N VAL A 281 0.65 -36.63 -12.89
CA VAL A 281 2.12 -36.63 -13.00
C VAL A 281 2.68 -37.95 -13.55
N SER A 282 2.08 -39.09 -13.18
CA SER A 282 2.52 -40.43 -13.59
C SER A 282 2.40 -40.71 -15.09
N THR A 283 1.53 -39.98 -15.80
CA THR A 283 1.30 -40.14 -17.25
C THR A 283 1.80 -38.95 -18.07
N ARG A 284 2.19 -37.86 -17.42
CA ARG A 284 2.60 -36.61 -18.06
C ARG A 284 4.00 -36.71 -18.65
N ARG A 285 4.23 -36.02 -19.79
CA ARG A 285 5.56 -35.98 -20.41
C ARG A 285 6.51 -35.17 -19.55
N GLN A 286 7.77 -35.61 -19.48
CA GLN A 286 8.80 -34.92 -18.71
C GLN A 286 8.99 -33.45 -19.14
N ALA A 287 8.88 -33.15 -20.44
CA ALA A 287 8.98 -31.79 -20.96
C ALA A 287 7.89 -30.85 -20.40
N ASP A 288 6.65 -31.35 -20.26
CA ASP A 288 5.52 -30.55 -19.76
C ASP A 288 5.66 -30.27 -18.25
N LEU A 289 6.23 -31.22 -17.49
CA LEU A 289 6.57 -31.03 -16.08
C LEU A 289 7.68 -29.97 -15.93
N LEU A 290 8.74 -30.05 -16.72
CA LEU A 290 9.83 -29.06 -16.72
C LEU A 290 9.33 -27.66 -17.09
N SER A 291 8.41 -27.55 -18.05
CA SER A 291 7.75 -26.29 -18.40
C SER A 291 6.98 -25.71 -17.21
N SER A 292 6.24 -26.56 -16.47
CA SER A 292 5.49 -26.14 -15.29
C SER A 292 6.42 -25.64 -14.17
N PHE A 293 7.52 -26.34 -13.89
CA PHE A 293 8.53 -25.88 -12.94
C PHE A 293 9.17 -24.55 -13.36
N THR A 294 9.48 -24.39 -14.65
CA THR A 294 10.06 -23.15 -15.20
C THR A 294 9.10 -21.98 -15.05
N THR A 295 7.82 -22.19 -15.32
CA THR A 295 6.76 -21.19 -15.17
C THR A 295 6.65 -20.74 -13.72
N ILE A 296 6.50 -21.69 -12.78
CA ILE A 296 6.41 -21.40 -11.34
C ILE A 296 7.65 -20.64 -10.88
N LYS A 297 8.86 -21.12 -11.23
CA LYS A 297 10.11 -20.47 -10.84
C LYS A 297 10.18 -19.03 -11.33
N THR A 298 9.79 -18.78 -12.57
CA THR A 298 9.79 -17.44 -13.17
C THR A 298 8.82 -16.50 -12.43
N LEU A 299 7.59 -16.96 -12.19
CA LEU A 299 6.58 -16.16 -11.49
C LEU A 299 6.95 -15.89 -10.03
N MET A 300 7.46 -16.88 -9.31
CA MET A 300 7.94 -16.71 -7.94
C MET A 300 9.13 -15.74 -7.86
N ASN A 301 10.10 -15.83 -8.78
CA ASN A 301 11.22 -14.88 -8.81
C ASN A 301 10.74 -13.44 -9.07
N ASN A 302 9.79 -13.24 -9.98
CA ASN A 302 9.18 -11.94 -10.22
C ASN A 302 8.46 -11.41 -8.96
N LEU A 303 7.76 -12.28 -8.24
CA LEU A 303 7.13 -11.94 -6.96
C LEU A 303 8.19 -11.49 -5.94
N TYR A 304 9.31 -12.21 -5.81
CA TYR A 304 10.39 -11.87 -4.88
C TYR A 304 11.02 -10.52 -5.22
N ASP A 305 11.31 -10.26 -6.50
CA ASP A 305 11.88 -8.99 -6.95
C ASP A 305 10.95 -7.81 -6.68
N ASP A 306 9.65 -8.00 -6.82
CA ASP A 306 8.68 -6.93 -6.58
C ASP A 306 8.39 -6.71 -5.09
N LEU A 307 8.31 -7.77 -4.29
CA LEU A 307 8.21 -7.67 -2.83
C LEU A 307 9.46 -7.04 -2.21
N GLU A 308 10.65 -7.37 -2.72
CA GLU A 308 11.91 -6.74 -2.33
C GLU A 308 11.86 -5.23 -2.60
N LYS A 309 11.46 -4.80 -3.80
CA LYS A 309 11.33 -3.37 -4.13
C LYS A 309 10.33 -2.64 -3.23
N VAL A 310 9.23 -3.30 -2.87
CA VAL A 310 8.25 -2.76 -1.90
C VAL A 310 8.93 -2.54 -0.54
N LEU A 311 9.53 -3.57 0.05
CA LEU A 311 10.21 -3.43 1.35
C LEU A 311 11.36 -2.43 1.28
N PHE A 312 12.19 -2.47 0.24
CA PHE A 312 13.30 -1.55 0.05
C PHE A 312 12.83 -0.09 0.00
N THR A 313 11.73 0.19 -0.71
CA THR A 313 11.12 1.52 -0.75
C THR A 313 10.69 1.99 0.64
N LEU A 314 10.07 1.12 1.43
CA LEU A 314 9.66 1.43 2.80
C LEU A 314 10.83 1.57 3.78
N LEU A 315 11.98 0.95 3.50
CA LEU A 315 13.18 1.01 4.34
C LEU A 315 14.05 2.26 4.10
N LYS A 316 13.78 3.03 3.03
CA LYS A 316 14.58 4.22 2.67
C LYS A 316 14.54 5.31 3.75
N SER A 317 13.36 5.70 4.21
CA SER A 317 13.21 6.72 5.25
C SER A 317 13.41 6.12 6.65
N SER A 318 14.04 6.87 7.56
CA SER A 318 14.18 6.47 8.96
C SER A 318 12.84 6.25 9.64
N ASP A 319 11.85 7.07 9.29
CA ASP A 319 10.55 7.11 9.96
C ASP A 319 9.72 5.86 9.63
N THR A 320 9.81 5.39 8.39
CA THR A 320 9.11 4.19 7.92
C THR A 320 9.89 2.91 8.20
N ARG A 321 11.23 2.99 8.22
CA ARG A 321 12.11 1.84 8.50
C ARG A 321 11.80 1.19 9.85
N GLU A 322 11.53 1.99 10.87
CA GLU A 322 11.15 1.50 12.20
C GLU A 322 9.89 0.62 12.13
N ASN A 323 8.86 1.08 11.43
CA ASN A 323 7.60 0.34 11.26
C ASN A 323 7.80 -0.96 10.45
N VAL A 324 8.69 -0.97 9.46
CA VAL A 324 9.03 -2.17 8.69
C VAL A 324 9.77 -3.19 9.54
N LEU A 325 10.79 -2.77 10.28
CA LEU A 325 11.52 -3.65 11.19
C LEU A 325 10.60 -4.20 12.29
N GLN A 326 9.68 -3.38 12.79
CA GLN A 326 8.68 -3.85 13.74
C GLN A 326 7.72 -4.87 13.14
N TYR A 327 7.25 -4.66 11.90
CA TYR A 327 6.40 -5.62 11.20
C TYR A 327 7.11 -6.97 11.01
N LEU A 328 8.36 -6.95 10.50
CA LEU A 328 9.16 -8.16 10.31
C LEU A 328 9.40 -8.89 11.63
N ALA A 329 9.73 -8.15 12.70
CA ALA A 329 9.90 -8.71 14.03
C ALA A 329 8.61 -9.37 14.56
N GLU A 330 7.46 -8.73 14.39
CA GLU A 330 6.19 -9.27 14.84
C GLU A 330 5.82 -10.54 14.07
N VAL A 331 6.00 -10.56 12.74
CA VAL A 331 5.84 -11.76 11.91
C VAL A 331 6.71 -12.90 12.45
N ILE A 332 7.98 -12.64 12.75
CA ILE A 332 8.92 -13.65 13.25
C ILE A 332 8.50 -14.17 14.63
N ASN A 333 8.25 -13.26 15.58
CA ASN A 333 7.94 -13.60 16.96
C ASN A 333 6.59 -14.30 17.15
N ARG A 334 5.67 -14.17 16.19
CA ARG A 334 4.37 -14.86 16.20
C ARG A 334 4.37 -16.22 15.49
N ASN A 335 5.54 -16.68 15.05
CA ASN A 335 5.69 -17.95 14.35
C ASN A 335 6.76 -18.91 14.95
N PRO A 336 7.06 -18.92 16.27
CA PRO A 336 8.10 -19.81 16.81
C PRO A 336 7.73 -21.29 16.64
N SER A 337 6.43 -21.62 16.70
CA SER A 337 5.91 -22.99 16.54
C SER A 337 6.15 -23.58 15.16
N ARG A 338 6.57 -22.79 14.16
CA ARG A 338 7.03 -23.33 12.87
C ARG A 338 8.28 -24.21 13.00
N ALA A 339 9.05 -24.07 14.08
CA ALA A 339 10.20 -24.91 14.37
C ALA A 339 9.84 -26.24 15.07
N HIS A 340 8.57 -26.48 15.40
CA HIS A 340 8.13 -27.74 16.02
C HIS A 340 8.04 -28.87 15.00
N ILE A 341 8.07 -30.12 15.48
CA ILE A 341 7.91 -31.32 14.65
C ILE A 341 6.59 -31.30 13.86
N GLN A 342 5.52 -30.80 14.49
CA GLN A 342 4.22 -30.61 13.86
C GLN A 342 3.83 -29.14 13.98
N VAL A 343 3.82 -28.45 12.84
CA VAL A 343 3.36 -27.06 12.75
C VAL A 343 1.84 -27.05 12.71
N ASP A 344 1.21 -26.25 13.56
CA ASP A 344 -0.23 -26.00 13.48
C ASP A 344 -0.51 -25.02 12.33
N PRO A 345 -1.16 -25.47 11.25
CA PRO A 345 -1.40 -24.63 10.07
C PRO A 345 -2.46 -23.54 10.30
N ILE A 346 -3.21 -23.60 11.41
CA ILE A 346 -4.26 -22.61 11.74
C ILE A 346 -3.67 -21.42 12.49
N SER A 347 -2.69 -21.63 13.37
CA SER A 347 -2.07 -20.55 14.16
C SER A 347 -0.79 -20.00 13.53
N CYS A 348 -0.04 -20.82 12.79
CA CYS A 348 1.19 -20.39 12.11
C CYS A 348 0.89 -19.84 10.71
N ALA A 349 1.69 -18.86 10.29
CA ALA A 349 1.72 -18.43 8.90
C ALA A 349 2.14 -19.59 7.99
N SER A 350 1.73 -19.54 6.73
CA SER A 350 1.99 -20.59 5.75
C SER A 350 3.48 -20.78 5.45
N SER A 351 3.82 -21.95 4.92
CA SER A 351 5.14 -22.18 4.33
C SER A 351 5.39 -21.30 3.11
N GLY A 352 4.34 -20.94 2.36
CA GLY A 352 4.44 -19.99 1.26
C GLY A 352 4.98 -18.63 1.71
N MET A 353 4.39 -18.06 2.76
CA MET A 353 4.82 -16.79 3.34
C MET A 353 6.28 -16.84 3.80
N PHE A 354 6.69 -17.89 4.52
CA PHE A 354 8.05 -17.96 5.06
C PHE A 354 9.11 -18.26 4.00
N VAL A 355 8.79 -19.01 2.94
CA VAL A 355 9.68 -19.16 1.78
C VAL A 355 9.85 -17.84 1.04
N ASN A 356 8.75 -17.11 0.81
CA ASN A 356 8.78 -15.80 0.16
C ASN A 356 9.57 -14.79 1.00
N LEU A 357 9.30 -14.74 2.30
CA LEU A 357 10.01 -13.86 3.23
C LEU A 357 11.50 -14.19 3.28
N SER A 358 11.88 -15.48 3.31
CA SER A 358 13.27 -15.92 3.26
C SER A 358 13.98 -15.41 2.01
N ALA A 359 13.37 -15.58 0.82
CA ALA A 359 13.95 -15.13 -0.44
C ALA A 359 14.12 -13.61 -0.49
N VAL A 360 13.10 -12.85 -0.07
CA VAL A 360 13.14 -11.39 -0.04
C VAL A 360 14.16 -10.86 0.97
N MET A 361 14.21 -11.45 2.17
CA MET A 361 15.16 -11.05 3.21
C MET A 361 16.62 -11.38 2.86
N LEU A 362 16.86 -12.48 2.14
CA LEU A 362 18.19 -12.76 1.56
C LEU A 362 18.61 -11.68 0.56
N LYS A 363 17.71 -11.25 -0.34
CA LYS A 363 17.98 -10.15 -1.28
C LYS A 363 18.30 -8.84 -0.56
N LEU A 364 17.57 -8.51 0.51
CA LEU A 364 17.87 -7.32 1.34
C LEU A 364 19.26 -7.40 2.00
N CYS A 365 19.79 -8.60 2.24
CA CYS A 365 21.12 -8.81 2.79
C CYS A 365 22.25 -8.74 1.75
N GLU A 366 21.99 -8.98 0.47
CA GLU A 366 23.00 -8.99 -0.61
C GLU A 366 23.92 -7.75 -0.60
N PRO A 367 23.43 -6.51 -0.40
CA PRO A 367 24.29 -5.32 -0.41
C PRO A 367 25.32 -5.25 0.72
N PHE A 368 25.23 -6.11 1.75
CA PHE A 368 26.15 -6.13 2.89
C PHE A 368 26.74 -7.50 3.23
N LEU A 369 26.37 -8.54 2.49
CA LEU A 369 27.01 -9.86 2.50
C LEU A 369 27.82 -10.07 1.22
N ASP A 370 28.61 -9.06 0.84
CA ASP A 370 29.47 -9.13 -0.33
C ASP A 370 30.64 -10.11 -0.13
N LEU A 371 31.21 -10.63 -1.22
CA LEU A 371 32.30 -11.61 -1.19
C LEU A 371 33.54 -11.12 -0.42
N ASN A 372 33.78 -9.79 -0.39
CA ASN A 372 34.91 -9.20 0.31
C ASN A 372 34.58 -8.84 1.77
N LEU A 373 33.37 -9.15 2.24
CA LEU A 373 32.89 -8.93 3.60
C LEU A 373 33.05 -7.47 4.08
N THR A 374 32.90 -6.51 3.17
CA THR A 374 33.21 -5.08 3.41
C THR A 374 32.38 -4.42 4.50
N LYS A 375 31.22 -4.99 4.85
CA LYS A 375 30.30 -4.48 5.86
C LYS A 375 30.08 -5.43 7.03
N ARG A 376 30.92 -6.45 7.18
CA ARG A 376 30.82 -7.45 8.26
C ARG A 376 30.91 -6.82 9.65
N ASP A 377 31.71 -5.77 9.80
CA ASP A 377 31.87 -4.98 11.02
C ASP A 377 30.55 -4.33 11.49
N LYS A 378 29.57 -4.17 10.60
CA LYS A 378 28.25 -3.60 10.91
C LYS A 378 27.28 -4.62 11.50
N ILE A 379 27.65 -5.89 11.53
CA ILE A 379 26.87 -6.98 12.13
C ILE A 379 27.43 -7.22 13.53
N ASP A 380 26.77 -6.67 14.54
CA ASP A 380 27.17 -6.83 15.94
C ASP A 380 26.61 -8.14 16.52
N PRO A 381 27.45 -9.13 16.87
CA PRO A 381 27.01 -10.38 17.47
C PRO A 381 26.26 -10.20 18.79
N LYS A 382 26.48 -9.09 19.50
CA LYS A 382 25.80 -8.78 20.77
C LYS A 382 24.30 -8.58 20.61
N TYR A 383 23.81 -8.42 19.38
CA TYR A 383 22.38 -8.37 19.07
C TYR A 383 21.61 -9.59 19.62
N VAL A 384 22.22 -10.78 19.60
CA VAL A 384 21.57 -12.01 20.12
C VAL A 384 21.20 -11.88 21.60
N PHE A 385 21.96 -11.08 22.35
CA PHE A 385 21.77 -10.91 23.80
C PHE A 385 20.97 -9.66 24.16
N TYR A 386 21.18 -8.55 23.44
CA TYR A 386 20.61 -7.24 23.81
C TYR A 386 19.66 -6.66 22.76
N GLY A 387 19.35 -7.41 21.71
CA GLY A 387 18.35 -7.05 20.71
C GLY A 387 16.98 -6.90 21.38
N ASN A 388 16.20 -5.93 20.91
CA ASN A 388 14.89 -5.59 21.50
C ASN A 388 13.70 -6.06 20.66
N ARG A 389 13.93 -6.51 19.42
CA ARG A 389 12.87 -6.87 18.48
C ARG A 389 12.63 -8.36 18.38
N LEU A 390 13.67 -9.18 18.36
CA LEU A 390 13.53 -10.63 18.25
C LEU A 390 13.58 -11.27 19.63
N ASP A 391 12.66 -12.18 19.90
CA ASP A 391 12.74 -13.00 21.11
C ASP A 391 13.62 -14.23 20.85
N LEU A 392 14.89 -14.14 21.26
CA LEU A 392 15.91 -15.16 21.02
C LEU A 392 16.31 -15.92 22.30
N ARG A 393 15.82 -15.48 23.47
CA ARG A 393 16.27 -15.99 24.80
C ARG A 393 15.93 -17.46 25.03
N GLY A 394 14.82 -17.93 24.47
CA GLY A 394 14.38 -19.32 24.57
C GLY A 394 15.04 -20.27 23.56
N LEU A 395 15.98 -19.79 22.72
CA LEU A 395 16.63 -20.63 21.73
C LEU A 395 17.83 -21.37 22.32
N THR A 396 17.98 -22.63 21.94
CA THR A 396 19.13 -23.45 22.31
C THR A 396 20.41 -22.84 21.75
N ALA A 397 21.37 -22.52 22.61
CA ALA A 397 22.68 -22.03 22.21
C ALA A 397 23.52 -23.17 21.62
N LEU A 398 24.52 -22.81 20.79
CA LEU A 398 25.38 -23.79 20.10
C LEU A 398 26.24 -24.62 21.06
N HIS A 399 26.75 -23.98 22.12
CA HIS A 399 27.65 -24.61 23.10
C HIS A 399 27.58 -23.86 24.43
N ALA A 400 26.37 -23.68 24.96
CA ALA A 400 26.14 -23.12 26.28
C ALA A 400 24.77 -23.57 26.79
N SER A 401 24.66 -23.78 28.09
CA SER A 401 23.38 -23.92 28.78
C SER A 401 22.67 -22.55 28.89
N SER A 402 21.36 -22.57 29.14
CA SER A 402 20.59 -21.35 29.36
C SER A 402 21.09 -20.57 30.59
N GLU A 403 21.56 -21.28 31.61
CA GLU A 403 22.15 -20.73 32.83
C GLU A 403 23.48 -20.01 32.53
N GLU A 404 24.38 -20.63 31.77
CA GLU A 404 25.65 -20.01 31.38
C GLU A 404 25.44 -18.73 30.55
N VAL A 405 24.45 -18.74 29.64
CA VAL A 405 24.08 -17.56 28.85
C VAL A 405 23.52 -16.46 29.75
N ALA A 406 22.65 -16.79 30.70
CA ALA A 406 22.10 -15.83 31.64
C ALA A 406 23.19 -15.19 32.53
N GLU A 407 24.13 -15.99 33.05
CA GLU A 407 25.27 -15.49 33.80
C GLU A 407 26.16 -14.55 32.97
N TRP A 408 26.40 -14.88 31.69
CA TRP A 408 27.17 -14.05 30.77
C TRP A 408 26.56 -12.65 30.59
N ILE A 409 25.24 -12.60 30.33
CA ILE A 409 24.49 -11.35 30.16
C ILE A 409 24.54 -10.50 31.43
N ASN A 410 24.42 -11.13 32.61
CA ASN A 410 24.45 -10.44 33.90
C ASN A 410 25.84 -9.82 34.19
N LYS A 411 26.93 -10.54 33.88
CA LYS A 411 28.30 -10.04 34.08
C LYS A 411 28.61 -8.78 33.25
N ASP A 412 28.15 -8.71 32.00
CA ASP A 412 28.38 -7.55 31.10
C ASP A 412 27.59 -6.30 31.56
N ASN A 413 26.45 -6.47 32.26
CA ASN A 413 25.66 -5.38 32.81
C ASN A 413 26.29 -4.74 34.07
N HIS A 414 26.99 -5.53 34.91
CA HIS A 414 27.68 -5.01 36.09
C HIS A 414 28.88 -4.11 35.76
N GLY A 415 29.49 -4.25 34.58
CA GLY A 415 30.62 -3.42 34.13
C GLY A 415 30.29 -1.96 33.76
N LYS A 416 29.00 -1.57 33.73
CA LYS A 416 28.54 -0.20 33.41
C LYS A 416 27.95 0.57 34.59
N ALA A 417 27.88 -0.03 35.78
CA ALA A 417 27.53 0.68 37.00
C ALA A 417 28.80 1.28 37.62
N VAL A 418 28.85 2.60 37.72
CA VAL A 418 29.84 3.31 38.54
C VAL A 418 29.74 2.75 39.95
N VAL A 419 30.87 2.24 40.44
CA VAL A 419 31.05 1.70 41.80
C VAL A 419 30.86 2.83 42.83
N PRO A 420 29.98 2.67 43.84
CA PRO A 420 30.30 3.06 45.19
C PRO A 420 30.86 1.83 45.93
N SER A 421 31.97 2.07 46.60
CA SER A 421 32.72 1.15 47.45
C SER A 421 31.91 0.46 48.55
N HIS A 422 32.43 -0.71 48.97
CA HIS A 422 32.11 -1.52 50.17
C HIS A 422 30.95 -2.51 50.01
N SER A 423 31.00 -3.76 50.46
CA SER A 423 31.98 -4.57 51.22
C SER A 423 31.51 -6.04 51.17
N SER A 424 32.35 -6.97 51.62
CA SER A 424 32.17 -8.43 51.59
C SER A 424 30.89 -8.95 52.26
N ASP A 425 30.42 -10.10 51.75
CA ASP A 425 30.14 -11.37 52.46
C ASP A 425 29.30 -12.22 51.48
N GLY A 426 29.65 -13.46 51.10
CA GLY A 426 30.07 -14.57 51.95
C GLY A 426 28.92 -15.59 51.97
N GLU A 427 28.94 -16.52 51.02
CA GLU A 427 28.26 -17.84 51.02
C GLU A 427 26.74 -17.94 51.27
N ASN A 428 25.99 -18.43 50.27
CA ASN A 428 25.31 -19.73 50.42
C ASN A 428 24.78 -20.30 49.10
N ARG A 429 25.07 -21.57 48.92
CA ARG A 429 24.83 -22.45 47.78
C ARG A 429 23.66 -23.35 48.14
N LEU A 430 22.60 -23.44 47.33
CA LEU A 430 21.71 -24.61 47.35
C LEU A 430 20.94 -24.80 46.04
N LEU A 431 21.47 -25.77 45.28
CA LEU A 431 20.82 -26.75 44.41
C LEU A 431 19.30 -26.68 44.26
N GLN A 432 18.84 -26.54 43.01
CA GLN A 432 17.70 -27.32 42.51
C GLN A 432 17.93 -27.62 41.02
N SER A 433 18.48 -28.81 40.78
CA SER A 433 18.40 -29.53 39.51
C SER A 433 17.04 -30.23 39.42
N HIS A 434 16.24 -29.93 38.40
CA HIS A 434 15.21 -30.86 37.93
C HIS A 434 15.07 -30.80 36.40
N GLU A 435 14.72 -31.97 35.87
CA GLU A 435 14.91 -32.47 34.52
C GLU A 435 14.01 -31.86 33.44
N ALA A 436 14.34 -32.23 32.20
CA ALA A 436 13.62 -31.93 30.97
C ALA A 436 12.19 -32.51 30.91
N SER A 437 11.38 -31.80 30.11
CA SER A 437 10.08 -32.18 29.52
C SER A 437 8.82 -32.06 30.38
N SER A 438 8.06 -30.98 30.20
CA SER A 438 6.70 -31.03 29.59
C SER A 438 6.02 -29.66 29.63
N SER A 439 5.16 -29.47 28.64
CA SER A 439 4.26 -28.34 28.41
C SER A 439 3.47 -27.87 29.64
N GLY A 440 3.52 -26.57 29.92
CA GLY A 440 2.63 -25.89 30.87
C GLY A 440 2.68 -24.38 30.67
N SER A 441 1.55 -23.80 30.25
CA SER A 441 1.32 -22.37 30.10
C SER A 441 1.49 -21.63 31.44
N GLY A 442 2.58 -20.88 31.56
CA GLY A 442 2.85 -19.94 32.65
C GLY A 442 2.95 -18.52 32.12
N ALA A 443 2.13 -17.62 32.65
CA ALA A 443 2.13 -16.21 32.30
C ALA A 443 3.40 -15.53 32.85
N ASP A 444 4.32 -15.16 31.97
CA ASP A 444 5.47 -14.34 32.33
C ASP A 444 5.09 -12.86 32.34
N ASN A 445 5.08 -12.29 33.56
CA ASN A 445 5.08 -10.85 33.77
C ASN A 445 6.41 -10.26 33.27
N PRO A 446 6.41 -9.21 32.42
CA PRO A 446 7.64 -8.58 32.03
C PRO A 446 8.12 -7.68 33.18
N THR A 447 9.16 -8.12 33.89
CA THR A 447 9.97 -7.22 34.72
C THR A 447 10.61 -6.17 33.80
N SER A 448 10.09 -4.95 33.85
CA SER A 448 10.61 -3.80 33.15
C SER A 448 11.95 -3.36 33.76
N SER A 449 13.06 -3.87 33.23
CA SER A 449 14.36 -3.25 33.45
C SER A 449 14.47 -2.01 32.55
N SER A 450 14.48 -0.83 33.16
CA SER A 450 14.59 0.47 32.50
C SER A 450 16.03 0.76 32.03
N GLY A 451 16.66 -0.19 31.35
CA GLY A 451 17.92 0.02 30.64
C GLY A 451 17.65 0.71 29.30
N LYS A 452 18.46 1.71 28.93
CA LYS A 452 18.43 2.28 27.57
C LYS A 452 18.53 1.13 26.56
N LYS A 453 17.44 0.86 25.82
CA LYS A 453 17.40 -0.21 24.82
C LYS A 453 18.55 0.00 23.84
N ALA A 454 19.42 -1.00 23.67
CA ALA A 454 20.52 -0.93 22.74
C ALA A 454 19.95 -0.74 21.31
N LYS A 455 20.35 0.34 20.64
CA LYS A 455 19.92 0.62 19.27
C LYS A 455 20.92 0.01 18.32
N TYR A 456 20.48 -0.98 17.55
CA TYR A 456 21.30 -1.63 16.52
C TYR A 456 21.13 -0.96 15.16
N THR A 457 22.07 -1.21 14.26
CA THR A 457 21.98 -0.72 12.89
C THR A 457 20.99 -1.56 12.10
N PHE A 458 20.42 -0.99 11.03
CA PHE A 458 19.58 -1.74 10.09
C PHE A 458 20.26 -3.01 9.57
N ILE A 459 21.55 -2.95 9.25
CA ILE A 459 22.31 -4.10 8.73
C ILE A 459 22.34 -5.24 9.75
N CYS A 460 22.62 -4.91 11.02
CA CYS A 460 22.64 -5.89 12.09
C CYS A 460 21.25 -6.51 12.32
N GLU A 461 20.22 -5.68 12.43
CA GLU A 461 18.83 -6.16 12.62
C GLU A 461 18.36 -7.02 11.44
N CYS A 462 18.57 -6.56 10.21
CA CYS A 462 18.21 -7.29 9.00
C CYS A 462 18.93 -8.64 8.94
N PHE A 463 20.23 -8.69 9.25
CA PHE A 463 20.99 -9.95 9.27
C PHE A 463 20.38 -10.99 10.23
N PHE A 464 20.13 -10.63 11.48
CA PHE A 464 19.59 -11.57 12.47
C PHE A 464 18.12 -11.91 12.23
N MET A 465 17.32 -10.97 11.73
CA MET A 465 15.96 -11.26 11.27
C MET A 465 15.97 -12.26 10.10
N THR A 466 16.86 -12.09 9.12
CA THR A 466 16.99 -13.00 7.99
C THR A 466 17.41 -14.39 8.47
N ALA A 467 18.40 -14.49 9.36
CA ALA A 467 18.81 -15.77 9.93
C ALA A 467 17.65 -16.48 10.66
N ARG A 468 16.83 -15.73 11.39
CA ARG A 468 15.67 -16.30 12.09
C ARG A 468 14.55 -16.70 11.14
N VAL A 469 14.26 -15.91 10.10
CA VAL A 469 13.28 -16.26 9.06
C VAL A 469 13.70 -17.53 8.33
N LEU A 470 14.98 -17.67 7.98
CA LEU A 470 15.50 -18.87 7.35
C LEU A 470 15.27 -20.09 8.24
N ASN A 471 15.60 -20.01 9.54
CA ASN A 471 15.37 -21.10 10.50
C ASN A 471 13.89 -21.50 10.66
N LEU A 472 12.95 -20.57 10.48
CA LEU A 472 11.51 -20.84 10.59
C LEU A 472 10.87 -21.23 9.24
N GLY A 473 11.58 -21.02 8.13
CA GLY A 473 11.04 -21.12 6.77
C GLY A 473 11.61 -22.24 5.92
N LEU A 474 12.86 -22.62 6.16
CA LEU A 474 13.64 -23.64 5.44
C LEU A 474 14.21 -24.65 6.45
#